data_AF-A0A7Y5L6V4-F1
#
_entry.id   AF-A0A7Y5L6V4-F1
#
_cell.length_a   1.000
_cell.length_b   1.000
_cell.length_c   1.000
_cell.angle_alpha   90.00
_cell.angle_beta   90.00
_cell.angle_gamma   90.00
#
_symmetry.space_group_name_H-M   'P 1'
#
loop_
_entity.id
_entity.type
_entity.pdbx_description
1 polymer ?
#
loop_
_entity_poly.entity_id
_entity_poly.type
_entity_poly.pdbx_seq_one_letter_code
_entity_poly.pdbx_strand_id
1 'polypeptide(L)'
;RLDTVDKKKLYAEFGVAEYWLIDIHKQEAHFWRNEGATWKNVPVDENGIFHSVAITGFWLRLDWLFAAEQPDEVEIVQMILAGLPAGQ
;
A
#
# COMPACT_ATOMS: atom_id res chain seq x y z
N ARG A 1 21.08 -8.53 1.92
CA ARG A 1 20.28 -8.84 3.15
C ARG A 1 20.75 -8.01 4.36
N LEU A 2 21.03 -6.71 4.20
CA LEU A 2 21.39 -5.78 5.30
C LEU A 2 20.71 -4.40 5.20
N ASP A 3 19.91 -4.13 4.17
CA ASP A 3 19.34 -2.78 3.94
C ASP A 3 18.01 -2.53 4.67
N THR A 4 17.30 -3.59 5.09
CA THR A 4 15.92 -3.50 5.59
C THR A 4 15.81 -3.37 7.10
N VAL A 5 16.84 -3.74 7.87
CA VAL A 5 16.78 -3.75 9.34
C VAL A 5 17.07 -2.37 9.92
N ASP A 6 18.09 -1.66 9.41
CA ASP A 6 18.43 -0.32 9.90
C ASP A 6 17.41 0.74 9.49
N LYS A 7 16.86 0.67 8.26
CA LYS A 7 15.81 1.59 7.79
C LYS A 7 14.51 1.48 8.60
N LYS A 8 14.12 0.27 9.02
CA LYS A 8 12.92 0.07 9.87
C LYS A 8 13.05 0.71 11.25
N LYS A 9 14.25 0.73 11.83
CA LYS A 9 14.51 1.43 13.10
C LYS A 9 14.47 2.95 12.92
N LEU A 10 15.13 3.47 11.87
CA LEU A 10 15.15 4.90 11.59
C LEU A 10 13.74 5.46 11.40
N TYR A 11 12.89 4.81 10.59
CA TYR A 11 11.55 5.31 10.32
C TYR A 11 10.58 5.25 11.51
N ALA A 12 10.79 4.29 12.43
CA ALA A 12 10.01 4.24 13.67
C ALA A 12 10.33 5.44 14.58
N GLU A 13 11.61 5.82 14.65
CA GLU A 13 12.11 6.92 15.48
C GLU A 13 11.66 8.31 14.96
N PHE A 14 11.41 8.45 13.65
CA PHE A 14 10.94 9.70 13.03
C PHE A 14 9.41 9.82 12.86
N GLY A 15 8.62 8.94 13.50
CA GLY A 15 7.16 9.09 13.57
C GLY A 15 6.41 8.70 12.29
N VAL A 16 6.98 7.85 11.44
CA VAL A 16 6.26 7.28 10.29
C VAL A 16 5.10 6.42 10.80
N ALA A 17 3.87 6.75 10.39
CA ALA A 17 2.66 6.05 10.83
C ALA A 17 2.50 4.66 10.21
N GLU A 18 2.97 4.47 8.97
CA GLU A 18 2.83 3.22 8.21
C GLU A 18 4.09 2.85 7.43
N TYR A 19 4.43 1.57 7.40
CA TYR A 19 5.54 1.02 6.61
C TYR A 19 5.02 -0.07 5.68
N TRP A 20 5.25 0.07 4.38
CA TRP A 20 4.77 -0.86 3.36
C TRP A 20 5.99 -1.51 2.68
N LEU A 21 5.97 -2.84 2.55
CA LEU A 21 6.94 -3.59 1.78
C LEU A 21 6.20 -4.30 0.64
N ILE A 22 6.51 -3.93 -0.59
CA ILE A 22 5.92 -4.52 -1.79
C ILE A 22 7.05 -5.24 -2.53
N ASP A 23 6.92 -6.55 -2.70
CA ASP A 23 7.82 -7.38 -3.50
C ASP A 23 7.11 -7.76 -4.81
N ILE A 24 7.43 -7.02 -5.88
CA ILE A 24 6.83 -7.20 -7.21
C ILE A 24 7.14 -8.59 -7.78
N HIS A 25 8.31 -9.17 -7.46
CA HIS A 25 8.74 -10.45 -8.01
C HIS A 25 8.02 -11.62 -7.37
N LYS A 26 7.71 -11.51 -6.08
CA LYS A 26 6.95 -12.52 -5.34
C LYS A 26 5.45 -12.29 -5.36
N GLN A 27 5.01 -11.12 -5.84
CA GLN A 27 3.63 -10.67 -5.75
C GLN A 27 3.11 -10.64 -4.31
N GLU A 28 3.95 -10.16 -3.40
CA GLU A 28 3.64 -10.07 -1.97
C GLU A 28 3.66 -8.61 -1.53
N ALA A 29 2.66 -8.20 -0.75
CA ALA A 29 2.71 -6.95 -0.02
C ALA A 29 2.50 -7.18 1.48
N HIS A 30 3.27 -6.46 2.28
CA HIS A 30 3.17 -6.48 3.72
C HIS A 30 3.08 -5.06 4.25
N PHE A 31 2.10 -4.84 5.11
CA PHE A 31 1.83 -3.56 5.72
C PHE A 31 2.07 -3.64 7.21
N TRP A 32 2.64 -2.57 7.77
CA TRP A 32 2.78 -2.40 9.20
C TRP A 32 2.38 -0.99 9.63
N ARG A 33 1.80 -0.89 10.81
CA ARG A 33 1.54 0.37 11.49
C ARG A 33 2.49 0.56 12.66
N ASN A 34 2.87 1.81 12.88
CA ASN A 34 3.66 2.19 14.04
C ASN A 34 2.72 2.37 15.24
N GLU A 35 2.88 1.53 16.26
CA GLU A 35 2.20 1.69 17.56
C GLU A 35 3.19 2.21 18.62
N GLY A 36 4.01 3.20 18.23
CA GLY A 36 5.00 3.88 19.06
C GLY A 36 6.33 3.14 19.17
N ALA A 37 6.35 2.00 19.86
CA ALA A 37 7.57 1.23 20.11
C ALA A 37 7.72 -0.01 19.22
N THR A 38 6.67 -0.39 18.50
CA THR A 38 6.63 -1.63 17.71
C THR A 38 5.89 -1.42 16.39
N TRP A 39 6.25 -2.27 15.42
CA TRP A 39 5.56 -2.38 14.14
C TRP A 39 4.56 -3.54 14.20
N LYS A 40 3.28 -3.24 14.06
CA LYS A 40 2.22 -4.25 14.02
C LYS A 40 1.81 -4.53 12.59
N ASN A 41 1.74 -5.82 12.22
CA ASN A 41 1.28 -6.21 10.89
C ASN A 41 -0.19 -5.82 10.71
N VAL A 42 -0.51 -5.30 9.53
CA VAL A 42 -1.87 -4.91 9.15
C VAL A 42 -2.27 -5.76 7.95
N PRO A 43 -3.24 -6.68 8.12
CA PRO A 43 -3.78 -7.41 6.99
C PRO A 43 -4.64 -6.49 6.12
N VAL A 44 -4.78 -6.87 4.84
CA VAL A 44 -5.84 -6.34 3.97
C VAL A 44 -7.20 -6.82 4.48
N ASP A 45 -8.25 -6.10 4.11
CA ASP A 45 -9.62 -6.53 4.43
C ASP A 45 -10.06 -7.76 3.60
N GLU A 46 -11.27 -8.23 3.85
CA GLU A 46 -11.85 -9.40 3.19
C GLU A 46 -12.00 -9.23 1.66
N ASN A 47 -11.98 -7.99 1.15
CA ASN A 47 -12.04 -7.67 -0.27
C ASN A 47 -10.65 -7.48 -0.88
N GLY A 48 -9.57 -7.73 -0.12
CA GLY A 48 -8.20 -7.52 -0.57
C GLY A 48 -7.81 -6.04 -0.65
N ILE A 49 -8.50 -5.16 0.08
CA ILE A 49 -8.22 -3.72 0.11
C ILE A 49 -7.42 -3.37 1.37
N PHE A 50 -6.31 -2.65 1.19
CA PHE A 50 -5.58 -2.00 2.26
C PHE A 50 -6.13 -0.59 2.48
N HIS A 51 -6.40 -0.22 3.74
CA HIS A 51 -6.84 1.12 4.13
C HIS A 51 -5.75 1.83 4.92
N SER A 52 -5.28 2.96 4.37
CA SER A 52 -4.23 3.76 5.03
C SER A 52 -4.80 4.58 6.17
N VAL A 53 -4.14 4.55 7.32
CA VAL A 53 -4.37 5.50 8.41
C VAL A 53 -3.44 6.71 8.33
N ALA A 54 -2.34 6.60 7.59
CA ALA A 54 -1.41 7.71 7.36
C ALA A 54 -1.99 8.74 6.37
N ILE A 55 -2.79 8.29 5.41
CA ILE A 55 -3.44 9.11 4.39
C ILE A 55 -4.95 8.89 4.49
N THR A 56 -5.66 9.81 5.13
CA THR A 56 -7.10 9.69 5.37
C THR A 56 -7.88 9.56 4.05
N GLY A 57 -8.71 8.52 3.95
CA GLY A 57 -9.52 8.23 2.77
C GLY A 57 -8.79 7.49 1.64
N PHE A 58 -7.48 7.26 1.78
CA PHE A 58 -6.72 6.47 0.82
C PHE A 58 -6.87 4.97 1.06
N TRP A 59 -7.13 4.24 -0.02
CA TRP A 59 -7.24 2.79 -0.04
C TRP A 59 -6.55 2.22 -1.29
N LEU A 60 -6.11 0.96 -1.21
CA LEU A 60 -5.39 0.29 -2.28
C LEU A 60 -5.87 -1.17 -2.41
N ARG A 61 -6.34 -1.56 -3.60
CA ARG A 61 -6.65 -2.96 -3.91
C ARG A 61 -5.34 -3.69 -4.21
N LEU A 62 -5.10 -4.82 -3.54
CA LEU A 62 -3.81 -5.49 -3.59
C LEU A 62 -3.51 -6.13 -4.95
N ASP A 63 -4.54 -6.61 -5.63
CA ASP A 63 -4.45 -7.19 -6.98
C ASP A 63 -3.90 -6.21 -8.02
N TRP A 64 -4.19 -4.91 -7.89
CA TRP A 64 -3.70 -3.85 -8.79
C TRP A 64 -2.18 -3.78 -8.85
N LEU A 65 -1.49 -4.06 -7.74
CA LEU A 65 -0.03 -4.03 -7.70
C LEU A 65 0.62 -5.14 -8.54
N PHE A 66 -0.13 -6.21 -8.83
CA PHE A 66 0.38 -7.43 -9.44
C PHE A 66 -0.34 -7.81 -10.74
N ALA A 67 -1.27 -6.97 -11.19
CA ALA A 67 -1.97 -7.14 -12.46
C ALA A 67 -0.98 -7.11 -13.64
N ALA A 68 -1.09 -8.10 -14.53
CA ALA A 68 -0.21 -8.24 -15.70
C ALA A 68 -0.47 -7.16 -16.75
N GLU A 69 -1.70 -6.69 -16.87
CA GLU A 69 -2.09 -5.51 -17.64
C GLU A 69 -2.46 -4.40 -16.65
N GLN A 70 -1.73 -3.29 -16.76
CA GLN A 70 -2.15 -2.06 -16.11
C GLN A 70 -3.27 -1.45 -16.96
N PRO A 71 -4.29 -0.84 -16.32
CA PRO A 71 -5.34 -0.17 -17.07
C PRO A 71 -4.74 0.95 -17.92
N ASP A 72 -5.32 1.17 -19.10
CA ASP A 72 -4.88 2.22 -20.01
C ASP A 72 -4.91 3.59 -19.31
N GLU A 73 -3.80 4.31 -19.39
CA GLU A 73 -3.61 5.57 -18.67
C GLU A 73 -4.62 6.65 -19.10
N VAL A 74 -5.04 6.65 -20.37
CA VAL A 74 -6.04 7.58 -20.90
C VAL A 74 -7.42 7.21 -20.37
N GLU A 75 -7.75 5.91 -20.37
CA GLU A 75 -9.03 5.41 -19.84
C GLU A 75 -9.19 5.74 -18.35
N ILE A 76 -8.15 5.55 -17.54
CA ILE A 76 -8.14 5.89 -16.11
C ILE A 76 -8.38 7.39 -15.91
N VAL A 77 -7.69 8.25 -16.66
CA VAL A 77 -7.87 9.70 -16.56
C VAL A 77 -9.31 10.09 -16.91
N GLN A 78 -9.90 9.48 -17.94
CA GLN A 78 -11.30 9.72 -18.31
C GLN A 78 -12.26 9.30 -17.18
N MET A 79 -12.04 8.14 -16.55
CA MET A 79 -12.86 7.66 -15.44
C MET A 79 -12.80 8.61 -14.23
N ILE A 80 -11.60 9.06 -13.85
CA ILE A 80 -11.41 9.99 -12.73
C ILE A 80 -12.09 11.33 -13.02
N LEU A 81 -11.89 11.88 -14.22
CA LEU A 81 -12.52 13.14 -14.64
C LEU A 81 -14.06 13.02 -14.71
N ALA A 82 -14.58 11.83 -14.99
CA ALA A 82 -16.01 11.53 -14.98
C ALA A 82 -16.57 11.22 -13.58
N GLY A 83 -15.74 11.16 -12.53
CA GLY A 83 -16.15 10.79 -11.17
C GLY A 83 -16.52 9.32 -11.01
N LEU A 84 -16.07 8.46 -11.93
CA LEU A 84 -16.29 7.02 -11.88
C LEU A 84 -15.12 6.33 -11.14
N PRO A 85 -15.40 5.30 -10.31
CA PRO A 85 -14.33 4.59 -9.63
C PRO A 85 -13.50 3.79 -10.64
N ALA A 86 -12.18 3.94 -10.59
CA ALA A 86 -11.26 3.14 -11.41
C ALA A 86 -11.32 1.65 -10.99
N GLY A 87 -11.47 0.75 -11.97
CA GLY A 87 -11.29 -0.70 -11.80
C GLY A 87 -12.56 -1.52 -11.53
N GLN A 88 -13.59 -1.42 -12.38
CA GLN A 88 -14.66 -2.41 -12.47
C GLN A 88 -14.25 -3.63 -13.30
#